data_AF-A0A8H6KPX0-F1
#
_entry.id   AF-A0A8H6KPX0-F1
#
_cell.length_a   1.000
_cell.length_b   1.000
_cell.length_c   1.000
_cell.angle_alpha   90.00
_cell.angle_beta   90.00
_cell.angle_gamma   90.00
#
_symmetry.space_group_name_H-M   'P 1'
#
loop_
_entity.id
_entity.type
_entity.pdbx_description
1 polymer ?
#
loop_
_entity_poly.entity_id
_entity_poly.type
_entity_poly.pdbx_seq_one_letter_code
_entity_poly.pdbx_strand_id
1 'polypeptide(L)'
;MVYLGEAPDYGRRAIPLKYAFYILTLERDRVFDGEYSLVTPLREHRDDPDFQSRLQEGLVDLLSAVHEEVVNQCDLHSLKTIALSIPTQWTLEFEDVYKQIVLEVFPLPGDSICFYTETESLAHVLMTENLKQILTGGDHDVFLFLDFGGHNMNGCIFNIVYNEDRKGSFYRIHDAFGKGGGSELWSYYVCQHFANVFRQRTGRLPNPSESEDMLRSFNPNKDRLGPHRSNGPLSPDGHRDIKLLEEDINDCFERGLREVLEEARRQIEVVSRMQGPDLKPMVIVSGGTARHSCVKARLKDMCNASGIERIIFVDEICNIRCSSGKIARGVAYAASNRITLEEFFQRGAAIGLQRKRLPTRGQTNSEQEWDNFTEHGCFFSLKDTRPWLFQATGNDEYRIICHPFFEARQGVTERTLNFDKCYNFLHLGELRNGRWQITFALTTVEGQTMLTFETRRRGYHGDTEETTSTTLPMFFDGGTNCYFVNEKDFQVASLGLGPKPTRKKRSKTRKFSETNGLSAYDKVRSASGCSMVPSKKIKASELLIRRGRGVSDIDSDSEG
;
A
#
# COMPACT_ATOMS: atom_id res chain seq x y z
N MET A 1 24.36 2.74 4.73
CA MET A 1 24.01 4.09 5.25
C MET A 1 24.49 5.11 4.25
N VAL A 2 23.75 6.21 4.07
CA VAL A 2 24.20 7.38 3.31
C VAL A 2 24.87 8.34 4.27
N TYR A 3 26.00 8.91 3.86
CA TYR A 3 26.69 9.96 4.60
C TYR A 3 26.80 11.20 3.73
N LEU A 4 26.33 12.33 4.23
CA LEU A 4 26.44 13.63 3.56
C LEU A 4 27.68 14.39 4.07
N GLY A 5 28.44 15.00 3.16
CA GLY A 5 29.70 15.72 3.43
C GLY A 5 30.97 14.88 3.18
N GLU A 6 32.10 15.56 2.96
CA GLU A 6 33.41 14.91 2.83
C GLU A 6 33.93 14.44 4.20
N ALA A 7 34.83 13.46 4.26
CA ALA A 7 35.56 13.23 5.51
C ALA A 7 36.62 14.34 5.66
N PRO A 8 36.70 15.10 6.78
CA PRO A 8 36.04 14.94 8.07
C PRO A 8 35.05 16.07 8.39
N ASP A 9 33.91 16.12 7.70
CA ASP A 9 32.92 17.17 7.90
C ASP A 9 32.20 16.99 9.25
N TYR A 10 32.29 18.02 10.11
CA TYR A 10 31.78 18.00 11.48
C TYR A 10 30.24 17.92 11.55
N GLY A 11 29.55 18.05 10.42
CA GLY A 11 28.09 17.87 10.29
C GLY A 11 27.63 16.53 9.69
N ARG A 12 28.54 15.60 9.36
CA ARG A 12 28.22 14.34 8.67
C ARG A 12 27.24 13.49 9.48
N ARG A 13 26.05 13.21 8.91
CA ARG A 13 25.01 12.39 9.52
C ARG A 13 24.81 11.10 8.74
N ALA A 14 24.66 9.99 9.46
CA ALA A 14 24.30 8.71 8.86
C ALA A 14 22.78 8.65 8.67
N ILE A 15 22.34 8.48 7.43
CA ILE A 15 20.92 8.32 7.08
C ILE A 15 20.72 6.89 6.52
N PRO A 16 19.70 6.13 6.94
CA PRO A 16 19.44 4.81 6.39
C PRO A 16 19.30 4.82 4.86
N LEU A 17 19.92 3.86 4.18
CA LEU A 17 19.98 3.83 2.71
C LEU A 17 18.59 3.67 2.07
N LYS A 18 17.62 3.07 2.77
CA LYS A 18 16.22 3.01 2.31
C LYS A 18 15.61 4.39 2.00
N TYR A 19 16.14 5.48 2.58
CA TYR A 19 15.67 6.81 2.25
C TYR A 19 16.12 7.31 0.87
N ALA A 20 17.04 6.60 0.20
CA ALA A 20 17.49 6.91 -1.15
C ALA A 20 16.35 6.80 -2.18
N PHE A 21 15.41 5.87 -2.01
CA PHE A 21 14.26 5.73 -2.90
C PHE A 21 13.49 7.04 -3.08
N TYR A 22 13.31 7.78 -1.99
CA TYR A 22 12.65 9.09 -2.00
C TYR A 22 13.39 10.16 -2.82
N ILE A 23 14.69 9.99 -3.05
CA ILE A 23 15.48 10.92 -3.88
C ILE A 23 15.48 10.48 -5.34
N LEU A 24 15.48 9.17 -5.58
CA LEU A 24 15.53 8.58 -6.91
C LEU A 24 14.16 8.62 -7.64
N THR A 25 13.05 8.79 -6.92
CA THR A 25 11.72 8.93 -7.51
C THR A 25 11.45 10.33 -8.09
N LEU A 26 10.59 10.40 -9.12
CA LEU A 26 10.20 11.67 -9.76
C LEU A 26 9.07 12.40 -9.02
N GLU A 27 8.41 11.76 -8.04
CA GLU A 27 7.37 12.38 -7.19
C GLU A 27 7.93 13.46 -6.24
N ARG A 28 8.25 14.63 -6.76
CA ARG A 28 9.06 15.66 -6.07
C ARG A 28 8.45 16.25 -4.80
N ASP A 29 7.12 16.23 -4.62
CA ASP A 29 6.44 17.03 -3.58
C ASP A 29 5.30 16.31 -2.81
N ARG A 30 4.62 15.29 -3.36
CA ARG A 30 3.38 14.75 -2.73
C ARG A 30 3.61 13.85 -1.53
N VAL A 31 4.70 13.07 -1.51
CA VAL A 31 5.03 12.16 -0.40
C VAL A 31 5.78 12.90 0.72
N PHE A 32 6.21 14.14 0.47
CA PHE A 32 7.23 14.83 1.27
C PHE A 32 6.74 15.95 2.19
N ASP A 33 5.50 16.40 2.04
CA ASP A 33 4.98 17.52 2.83
C ASP A 33 4.64 17.07 4.27
N GLY A 34 5.66 17.07 5.12
CA GLY A 34 5.56 16.95 6.58
C GLY A 34 5.83 15.57 7.17
N GLU A 35 5.74 14.49 6.38
CA GLU A 35 5.78 13.12 6.93
C GLU A 35 7.19 12.55 7.15
N TYR A 36 8.19 12.97 6.35
CA TYR A 36 9.53 12.37 6.34
C TYR A 36 10.65 13.39 6.57
N SER A 37 10.71 13.95 7.78
CA SER A 37 11.76 14.92 8.16
C SER A 37 13.19 14.38 7.96
N LEU A 38 13.40 13.06 8.06
CA LEU A 38 14.72 12.42 7.86
C LEU A 38 15.24 12.50 6.43
N VAL A 39 14.37 12.69 5.44
CA VAL A 39 14.77 12.81 4.02
C VAL A 39 15.30 14.21 3.72
N THR A 40 14.93 15.21 4.51
CA THR A 40 15.27 16.63 4.27
C THR A 40 16.73 16.87 3.91
N PRO A 41 17.73 16.33 4.64
CA PRO A 41 19.13 16.54 4.29
C PRO A 41 19.51 15.95 2.93
N LEU A 42 18.90 14.82 2.54
CA LEU A 42 19.13 14.21 1.23
C LEU A 42 18.49 15.03 0.10
N ARG A 43 17.38 15.73 0.37
CA ARG A 43 16.67 16.55 -0.64
C ARG A 43 17.51 17.71 -1.15
N GLU A 44 18.39 18.25 -0.32
CA GLU A 44 19.29 19.36 -0.69
C GLU A 44 20.24 18.96 -1.84
N HIS A 45 20.51 17.66 -1.99
CA HIS A 45 21.35 17.09 -3.05
C HIS A 45 20.53 16.39 -4.13
N ARG A 46 19.20 16.50 -4.14
CA ARG A 46 18.35 15.71 -5.04
C ARG A 46 18.61 15.96 -6.52
N ASP A 47 19.04 17.16 -6.88
CA ASP A 47 19.23 17.57 -8.27
C ASP A 47 20.68 17.35 -8.74
N ASP A 48 21.53 16.75 -7.89
CA ASP A 48 22.91 16.34 -8.19
C ASP A 48 22.94 14.93 -8.81
N PRO A 49 23.29 14.78 -10.11
CA PRO A 49 23.33 13.48 -10.78
C PRO A 49 24.37 12.52 -10.19
N ASP A 50 25.51 13.03 -9.75
CA ASP A 50 26.59 12.20 -9.17
C ASP A 50 26.16 11.67 -7.79
N PHE A 51 25.38 12.46 -7.05
CA PHE A 51 24.76 11.99 -5.81
C PHE A 51 23.72 10.90 -6.08
N GLN A 52 22.83 11.08 -7.06
CA GLN A 52 21.86 10.06 -7.44
C GLN A 52 22.53 8.75 -7.88
N SER A 53 23.58 8.82 -8.71
CA SER A 53 24.35 7.63 -9.15
C SER A 53 24.91 6.86 -7.95
N ARG A 54 25.55 7.56 -7.00
CA ARG A 54 26.09 6.91 -5.78
C ARG A 54 25.01 6.29 -4.90
N LEU A 55 23.82 6.89 -4.84
CA LEU A 55 22.69 6.30 -4.12
C LEU A 55 22.20 5.01 -4.77
N GLN A 56 22.10 5.00 -6.11
CA GLN A 56 21.73 3.82 -6.88
C GLN A 56 22.79 2.72 -6.75
N GLU A 57 24.07 3.04 -6.93
CA GLU A 57 25.20 2.11 -6.72
C GLU A 57 25.15 1.47 -5.33
N GLY A 58 24.95 2.27 -4.28
CA GLY A 58 24.83 1.74 -2.92
C GLY A 58 23.64 0.78 -2.72
N LEU A 59 22.52 1.00 -3.42
CA LEU A 59 21.37 0.09 -3.40
C LEU A 59 21.65 -1.20 -4.19
N VAL A 60 22.33 -1.09 -5.33
CA VAL A 60 22.78 -2.23 -6.14
C VAL A 60 23.76 -3.10 -5.35
N ASP A 61 24.74 -2.51 -4.67
CA ASP A 61 25.69 -3.23 -3.82
C ASP A 61 25.00 -3.99 -2.69
N LEU A 62 24.03 -3.33 -2.02
CA LEU A 62 23.24 -3.96 -0.96
C LEU A 62 22.45 -5.16 -1.48
N LEU A 63 21.78 -5.02 -2.63
CA LEU A 63 21.00 -6.10 -3.22
C LEU A 63 21.88 -7.20 -3.82
N SER A 64 23.08 -6.88 -4.28
CA SER A 64 24.04 -7.87 -4.79
C SER A 64 24.47 -8.83 -3.69
N ALA A 65 24.71 -8.33 -2.47
CA ALA A 65 24.98 -9.18 -1.32
C ALA A 65 23.77 -10.09 -0.97
N VAL A 66 22.54 -9.62 -1.16
CA VAL A 66 21.33 -10.45 -0.98
C VAL A 66 21.22 -11.49 -2.09
N HIS A 67 21.52 -11.12 -3.33
CA HIS A 67 21.50 -12.03 -4.47
C HIS A 67 22.49 -13.19 -4.30
N GLU A 68 23.73 -12.91 -3.87
CA GLU A 68 24.72 -13.96 -3.58
C GLU A 68 24.19 -14.96 -2.56
N GLU A 69 23.59 -14.49 -1.47
CA GLU A 69 23.00 -15.38 -0.46
C GLU A 69 21.81 -16.17 -1.04
N VAL A 70 20.95 -15.53 -1.84
CA VAL A 70 19.82 -16.22 -2.50
C VAL A 70 20.32 -17.31 -3.44
N VAL A 71 21.36 -17.05 -4.24
CA VAL A 71 21.94 -18.04 -5.16
C VAL A 71 22.49 -19.22 -4.37
N ASN A 72 23.30 -18.96 -3.34
CA ASN A 72 23.89 -20.01 -2.49
C ASN A 72 22.81 -20.89 -1.82
N GLN A 73 21.69 -20.31 -1.40
CA GLN A 73 20.59 -21.06 -0.79
C GLN A 73 19.71 -21.77 -1.84
N CYS A 74 19.62 -21.21 -3.04
CA CYS A 74 18.81 -21.74 -4.14
C CYS A 74 19.58 -22.69 -5.07
N ASP A 75 20.79 -23.14 -4.73
CA ASP A 75 21.70 -23.96 -5.57
C ASP A 75 21.06 -25.15 -6.33
N LEU A 76 19.86 -25.60 -5.95
CA LEU A 76 19.09 -26.69 -6.57
C LEU A 76 17.83 -26.25 -7.35
N HIS A 77 17.52 -24.96 -7.43
CA HIS A 77 16.26 -24.44 -7.96
C HIS A 77 16.45 -23.21 -8.86
N SER A 78 15.72 -23.16 -9.98
CA SER A 78 15.67 -21.95 -10.80
C SER A 78 14.76 -20.90 -10.18
N LEU A 79 15.31 -19.72 -9.89
CA LEU A 79 14.56 -18.57 -9.45
C LEU A 79 13.64 -18.08 -10.60
N LYS A 80 12.33 -18.04 -10.36
CA LYS A 80 11.33 -17.64 -11.37
C LYS A 80 10.70 -16.29 -11.11
N THR A 81 10.55 -15.95 -9.83
CA THR A 81 9.80 -14.78 -9.37
C THR A 81 10.46 -14.22 -8.12
N ILE A 82 10.55 -12.90 -8.06
CA ILE A 82 10.96 -12.16 -6.87
C ILE A 82 9.73 -11.39 -6.38
N ALA A 83 9.46 -11.53 -5.10
CA ALA A 83 8.40 -10.80 -4.44
C ALA A 83 9.01 -9.92 -3.35
N LEU A 84 8.59 -8.66 -3.30
CA LEU A 84 9.16 -7.64 -2.43
C LEU A 84 8.05 -7.00 -1.60
N SER A 85 8.35 -6.70 -0.34
CA SER A 85 7.48 -5.88 0.50
C SER A 85 7.78 -4.40 0.32
N ILE A 86 6.75 -3.56 0.24
CA ILE A 86 6.88 -2.11 0.20
C ILE A 86 6.01 -1.43 1.26
N PRO A 87 6.39 -0.22 1.70
CA PRO A 87 5.50 0.67 2.44
C PRO A 87 4.20 0.93 1.70
N THR A 88 3.13 1.11 2.47
CA THR A 88 1.79 1.39 1.91
C THR A 88 1.71 2.77 1.26
N GLN A 89 2.62 3.67 1.60
CA GLN A 89 2.69 5.02 1.03
C GLN A 89 3.45 5.05 -0.31
N TRP A 90 4.15 3.97 -0.67
CA TRP A 90 4.96 3.94 -1.89
C TRP A 90 4.09 3.77 -3.11
N THR A 91 4.20 4.74 -4.01
CA THR A 91 3.48 4.74 -5.28
C THR A 91 4.21 3.87 -6.31
N LEU A 92 3.62 3.82 -7.49
CA LEU A 92 4.17 3.09 -8.63
C LEU A 92 5.52 3.59 -9.10
N GLU A 93 5.82 4.88 -8.92
CA GLU A 93 7.14 5.40 -9.24
C GLU A 93 8.22 4.81 -8.31
N PHE A 94 7.88 4.58 -7.03
CA PHE A 94 8.77 3.87 -6.11
C PHE A 94 8.94 2.41 -6.52
N GLU A 95 7.85 1.74 -6.92
CA GLU A 95 7.92 0.37 -7.44
C GLU A 95 8.80 0.30 -8.69
N ASP A 96 8.68 1.24 -9.62
CA ASP A 96 9.48 1.29 -10.86
C ASP A 96 10.97 1.46 -10.55
N VAL A 97 11.33 2.39 -9.66
CA VAL A 97 12.72 2.57 -9.21
C VAL A 97 13.23 1.30 -8.54
N TYR A 98 12.47 0.72 -7.61
CA TYR A 98 12.89 -0.50 -6.91
C TYR A 98 13.04 -1.68 -7.86
N LYS A 99 12.12 -1.81 -8.81
CA LYS A 99 12.15 -2.83 -9.85
C LYS A 99 13.39 -2.69 -10.73
N GLN A 100 13.76 -1.48 -11.15
CA GLN A 100 14.95 -1.25 -11.96
C GLN A 100 16.23 -1.71 -11.23
N ILE A 101 16.41 -1.28 -9.98
CA ILE A 101 17.57 -1.67 -9.17
C ILE A 101 17.61 -3.21 -8.97
N VAL A 102 16.46 -3.84 -8.75
CA VAL A 102 16.39 -5.31 -8.62
C VAL A 102 16.75 -6.00 -9.94
N LEU A 103 16.30 -5.50 -11.10
CA LEU A 103 16.61 -6.06 -12.41
C LEU A 103 18.09 -5.90 -12.81
N GLU A 104 18.78 -4.89 -12.27
CA GLU A 104 20.23 -4.74 -12.45
C GLU A 104 21.01 -5.86 -11.74
N VAL A 105 20.47 -6.37 -10.62
CA VAL A 105 21.13 -7.39 -9.79
C VAL A 105 20.66 -8.80 -10.13
N PHE A 106 19.36 -8.98 -10.37
CA PHE A 106 18.73 -10.27 -10.60
C PHE A 106 18.38 -10.41 -12.09
N PRO A 107 18.94 -11.40 -12.81
CA PRO A 107 18.74 -11.58 -14.24
C PRO A 107 17.37 -12.25 -14.54
N LEU A 108 16.28 -11.57 -14.19
CA LEU A 108 14.92 -12.04 -14.39
C LEU A 108 14.16 -11.12 -15.37
N PRO A 109 13.10 -11.64 -16.01
CA PRO A 109 12.13 -10.80 -16.72
C PRO A 109 11.47 -9.79 -15.78
N GLY A 110 11.11 -8.61 -16.30
CA GLY A 110 10.47 -7.57 -15.49
C GLY A 110 9.11 -7.99 -14.90
N ASP A 111 8.35 -8.84 -15.58
CA ASP A 111 7.08 -9.38 -15.09
C ASP A 111 7.24 -10.45 -13.99
N SER A 112 8.47 -10.88 -13.72
CA SER A 112 8.81 -11.77 -12.61
C SER A 112 8.96 -11.05 -11.26
N ILE A 113 8.81 -9.72 -11.20
CA ILE A 113 8.91 -8.95 -9.94
C ILE A 113 7.52 -8.51 -9.50
N CYS A 114 7.18 -8.79 -8.24
CA CYS A 114 5.89 -8.47 -7.64
C CYS A 114 6.08 -7.67 -6.34
N PHE A 115 5.21 -6.70 -6.11
CA PHE A 115 5.21 -5.89 -4.90
C PHE A 115 3.97 -6.16 -4.07
N TYR A 116 4.15 -6.32 -2.77
CA TYR A 116 3.08 -6.48 -1.78
C TYR A 116 3.33 -5.48 -0.66
N THR A 117 2.28 -4.96 -0.01
CA THR A 117 2.52 -4.06 1.11
C THR A 117 3.04 -4.85 2.32
N GLU A 118 3.78 -4.17 3.21
CA GLU A 118 4.25 -4.76 4.46
C GLU A 118 3.08 -5.30 5.31
N THR A 119 1.96 -4.57 5.37
CA THR A 119 0.79 -5.00 6.15
C THR A 119 0.06 -6.18 5.54
N GLU A 120 -0.09 -6.25 4.21
CA GLU A 120 -0.63 -7.44 3.53
C GLU A 120 0.23 -8.66 3.83
N SER A 121 1.55 -8.50 3.71
CA SER A 121 2.51 -9.55 4.02
C SER A 121 2.40 -10.01 5.48
N LEU A 122 2.28 -9.08 6.42
CA LEU A 122 2.04 -9.39 7.83
C LEU A 122 0.75 -10.20 8.02
N ALA A 123 -0.35 -9.80 7.36
CA ALA A 123 -1.60 -10.52 7.41
C ALA A 123 -1.43 -11.96 6.89
N HIS A 124 -0.75 -12.17 5.76
CA HIS A 124 -0.47 -13.52 5.23
C HIS A 124 0.23 -14.43 6.24
N VAL A 125 1.29 -13.96 6.91
CA VAL A 125 1.98 -14.78 7.94
C VAL A 125 1.06 -15.06 9.10
N LEU A 126 0.41 -14.05 9.65
CA LEU A 126 -0.40 -14.21 10.86
C LEU A 126 -1.60 -15.12 10.61
N MET A 127 -2.22 -14.99 9.45
CA MET A 127 -3.35 -15.82 9.03
C MET A 127 -2.94 -17.27 8.75
N THR A 128 -1.74 -17.50 8.23
CA THR A 128 -1.25 -18.84 7.89
C THR A 128 -0.69 -19.57 9.11
N GLU A 129 0.12 -18.88 9.91
CA GLU A 129 0.92 -19.49 10.98
C GLU A 129 0.29 -19.31 12.38
N ASN A 130 -0.53 -18.27 12.58
CA ASN A 130 -0.91 -17.82 13.93
C ASN A 130 -2.42 -17.59 14.15
N LEU A 131 -3.26 -17.92 13.18
CA LEU A 131 -4.70 -17.65 13.25
C LEU A 131 -5.34 -18.23 14.52
N LYS A 132 -4.99 -19.47 14.89
CA LYS A 132 -5.55 -20.12 16.08
C LYS A 132 -5.26 -19.34 17.36
N GLN A 133 -4.03 -18.84 17.53
CA GLN A 133 -3.64 -18.06 18.70
C GLN A 133 -4.40 -16.72 18.72
N ILE A 134 -4.50 -16.06 17.56
CA ILE A 134 -5.22 -14.80 17.39
C ILE A 134 -6.71 -14.96 17.75
N LEU A 135 -7.34 -16.08 17.43
CA LEU A 135 -8.76 -16.32 17.71
C LEU A 135 -9.06 -16.87 19.11
N THR A 136 -8.08 -16.95 20.00
CA THR A 136 -8.25 -17.40 21.39
C THR A 136 -9.11 -16.41 22.19
N GLY A 137 -10.44 -16.50 22.06
CA GLY A 137 -11.40 -15.54 22.62
C GLY A 137 -12.68 -15.36 21.81
N GLY A 138 -12.80 -16.01 20.64
CA GLY A 138 -14.00 -16.00 19.80
C GLY A 138 -13.68 -15.74 18.33
N ASP A 139 -14.70 -15.93 17.50
CA ASP A 139 -14.62 -15.61 16.07
C ASP A 139 -14.83 -14.12 15.86
N HIS A 140 -14.05 -13.54 14.95
CA HIS A 140 -14.12 -12.15 14.54
C HIS A 140 -14.17 -12.11 13.02
N ASP A 141 -14.87 -11.11 12.48
CA ASP A 141 -15.05 -11.00 11.03
C ASP A 141 -14.11 -9.96 10.42
N VAL A 142 -13.85 -8.87 11.15
CA VAL A 142 -13.13 -7.71 10.62
C VAL A 142 -11.88 -7.44 11.46
N PHE A 143 -10.76 -7.29 10.78
CA PHE A 143 -9.44 -7.15 11.37
C PHE A 143 -8.77 -5.89 10.87
N LEU A 144 -8.48 -4.97 11.78
CA LEU A 144 -7.63 -3.82 11.54
C LEU A 144 -6.20 -4.19 11.90
N PHE A 145 -5.34 -4.37 10.90
CA PHE A 145 -3.91 -4.58 11.12
C PHE A 145 -3.19 -3.23 11.15
N LEU A 146 -2.35 -3.03 12.15
CA LEU A 146 -1.48 -1.86 12.32
C LEU A 146 -0.05 -2.34 12.57
N ASP A 147 0.88 -2.01 11.68
CA ASP A 147 2.30 -2.32 11.82
C ASP A 147 3.10 -1.03 12.06
N PHE A 148 3.50 -0.81 13.31
CA PHE A 148 4.26 0.36 13.73
C PHE A 148 5.76 0.11 13.57
N GLY A 149 6.27 0.38 12.37
CA GLY A 149 7.69 0.34 12.04
C GLY A 149 8.49 1.47 12.67
N GLY A 150 9.80 1.50 12.37
CA GLY A 150 10.68 2.60 12.78
C GLY A 150 10.46 3.88 11.97
N HIS A 151 10.14 3.72 10.68
CA HIS A 151 10.09 4.78 9.68
C HIS A 151 8.66 5.26 9.36
N ASN A 152 7.68 4.36 9.49
CA ASN A 152 6.28 4.60 9.20
C ASN A 152 5.41 3.63 10.00
N MET A 153 4.12 3.95 10.07
CA MET A 153 3.07 2.99 10.38
C MET A 153 2.34 2.62 9.09
N ASN A 154 2.13 1.32 8.89
CA ASN A 154 1.31 0.78 7.81
C ASN A 154 0.08 0.10 8.40
N GLY A 155 -1.04 0.12 7.70
CA GLY A 155 -2.23 -0.57 8.15
C GLY A 155 -3.21 -0.90 7.04
N CYS A 156 -4.12 -1.82 7.35
CA CYS A 156 -5.08 -2.34 6.40
C CYS A 156 -6.24 -3.02 7.13
N ILE A 157 -7.43 -3.00 6.52
CA ILE A 157 -8.62 -3.65 7.06
C ILE A 157 -8.93 -4.88 6.21
N PHE A 158 -9.00 -6.03 6.88
CA PHE A 158 -9.32 -7.32 6.26
C PHE A 158 -10.63 -7.87 6.82
N ASN A 159 -11.37 -8.58 5.98
CA ASN A 159 -12.41 -9.48 6.43
C ASN A 159 -11.89 -10.92 6.43
N ILE A 160 -12.20 -11.69 7.48
CA ILE A 160 -11.91 -13.12 7.59
C ILE A 160 -13.20 -13.91 7.36
N VAL A 161 -13.07 -15.03 6.66
CA VAL A 161 -14.15 -15.99 6.41
C VAL A 161 -13.67 -17.36 6.81
N TYR A 162 -14.43 -18.01 7.67
CA TYR A 162 -14.14 -19.35 8.16
C TYR A 162 -14.91 -20.37 7.32
N ASN A 163 -14.21 -21.40 6.86
CA ASN A 163 -14.86 -22.58 6.31
C ASN A 163 -15.36 -23.52 7.44
N GLU A 164 -15.99 -24.64 7.06
CA GLU A 164 -16.51 -25.66 8.00
C GLU A 164 -15.44 -26.21 8.95
N ASP A 165 -14.19 -26.34 8.48
CA ASP A 165 -13.04 -26.78 9.26
C ASP A 165 -12.45 -25.66 10.15
N ARG A 166 -13.08 -24.49 10.19
CA ARG A 166 -12.58 -23.25 10.81
C ARG A 166 -11.20 -22.81 10.31
N LYS A 167 -10.84 -23.20 9.09
CA LYS A 167 -9.72 -22.59 8.37
C LYS A 167 -10.18 -21.23 7.87
N GLY A 168 -9.49 -20.18 8.31
CA GLY A 168 -9.76 -18.82 7.87
C GLY A 168 -9.15 -18.55 6.50
N SER A 169 -9.96 -18.05 5.58
CA SER A 169 -9.51 -17.27 4.44
C SER A 169 -9.69 -15.79 4.78
N PHE A 170 -8.92 -14.91 4.17
CA PHE A 170 -9.05 -13.47 4.38
C PHE A 170 -8.96 -12.72 3.06
N TYR A 171 -9.48 -11.51 3.05
CA TYR A 171 -9.33 -10.59 1.93
C TYR A 171 -9.45 -9.14 2.40
N ARG A 172 -8.80 -8.24 1.66
CA ARG A 172 -8.80 -6.81 1.98
C ARG A 172 -10.15 -6.18 1.61
N ILE A 173 -10.71 -5.37 2.49
CA ILE A 173 -12.00 -4.66 2.24
C ILE A 173 -11.85 -3.15 2.06
N HIS A 174 -10.78 -2.55 2.61
CA HIS A 174 -10.43 -1.14 2.41
C HIS A 174 -9.02 -1.01 1.87
N ASP A 175 -8.72 0.12 1.23
CA ASP A 175 -7.36 0.42 0.78
C ASP A 175 -6.39 0.37 1.97
N ALA A 176 -5.20 -0.13 1.68
CA ALA A 176 -4.12 -0.05 2.64
C ALA A 176 -3.81 1.44 2.89
N PHE A 177 -3.47 1.78 4.13
CA PHE A 177 -3.13 3.12 4.57
C PHE A 177 -1.80 3.13 5.32
N GLY A 178 -1.24 4.33 5.50
CA GLY A 178 -0.08 4.49 6.35
C GLY A 178 0.27 5.95 6.58
N LYS A 179 1.16 6.20 7.53
CA LYS A 179 1.68 7.53 7.84
C LYS A 179 3.16 7.48 8.19
N GLY A 180 3.94 8.47 7.74
CA GLY A 180 5.34 8.62 8.16
C GLY A 180 5.48 8.92 9.66
N GLY A 181 6.52 8.38 10.29
CA GLY A 181 6.82 8.60 11.72
C GLY A 181 7.32 7.35 12.43
N GLY A 182 7.28 7.36 13.77
CA GLY A 182 7.71 6.22 14.58
C GLY A 182 9.10 6.41 15.21
N SER A 183 9.71 5.30 15.62
CA SER A 183 10.87 5.36 16.53
C SER A 183 12.17 5.87 15.90
N GLU A 184 12.34 5.84 14.57
CA GLU A 184 13.48 6.50 13.89
C GLU A 184 13.29 8.02 13.88
N LEU A 185 12.06 8.51 13.66
CA LEU A 185 11.74 9.93 13.72
C LEU A 185 11.89 10.48 15.14
N TRP A 186 11.51 9.68 16.14
CA TRP A 186 11.79 10.01 17.54
C TRP A 186 13.29 10.14 17.81
N SER A 187 14.12 9.19 17.38
CA SER A 187 15.59 9.29 17.48
C SER A 187 16.15 10.55 16.81
N TYR A 188 15.62 10.87 15.63
CA TYR A 188 16.03 12.06 14.89
C TYR A 188 15.76 13.34 15.69
N TYR A 189 14.55 13.50 16.25
CA TYR A 189 14.22 14.67 17.05
C TYR A 189 15.03 14.75 18.35
N VAL A 190 15.30 13.62 19.00
CA VAL A 190 16.21 13.57 20.17
C VAL A 190 17.61 14.04 19.79
N CYS A 191 18.15 13.57 18.66
CA CYS A 191 19.48 13.99 18.20
C CYS A 191 19.51 15.47 17.79
N GLN A 192 18.44 15.99 17.17
CA GLN A 192 18.33 17.41 16.83
C GLN A 192 18.29 18.28 18.10
N HIS A 193 17.54 17.85 19.11
CA HIS A 193 17.48 18.56 20.38
C HIS A 193 18.81 18.52 21.13
N PHE A 194 19.46 17.35 21.16
CA PHE A 194 20.82 17.21 21.68
C PHE A 194 21.79 18.18 21.01
N ALA A 195 21.78 18.29 19.69
CA ALA A 195 22.66 19.24 18.99
C ALA A 195 22.43 20.69 19.40
N ASN A 196 21.17 21.08 19.68
CA ASN A 196 20.85 22.41 20.17
C ASN A 196 21.39 22.65 21.59
N VAL A 197 21.18 21.70 22.51
CA VAL A 197 21.69 21.78 23.90
C VAL A 197 23.22 21.77 23.90
N PHE A 198 23.83 20.91 23.10
CA PHE A 198 25.28 20.81 22.94
C PHE A 198 25.87 22.14 22.48
N ARG A 199 25.26 22.78 21.48
CA ARG A 199 25.67 24.10 20.99
C ARG A 199 25.53 25.19 22.05
N GLN A 200 24.44 25.20 22.81
CA GLN A 200 24.26 26.17 23.89
C GLN A 200 25.31 26.01 24.99
N ARG A 201 25.76 24.78 25.27
CA ARG A 201 26.74 24.49 26.33
C ARG A 201 28.19 24.66 25.90
N THR A 202 28.53 24.29 24.66
CA THR A 202 29.93 24.21 24.18
C THR A 202 30.28 25.30 23.17
N GLY A 203 29.29 26.03 22.65
CA GLY A 203 29.49 27.03 21.59
C GLY A 203 29.64 26.45 20.18
N ARG A 204 29.60 25.12 19.99
CA ARG A 204 29.73 24.47 18.68
C ARG A 204 28.69 23.36 18.48
N LEU A 205 28.49 22.93 17.23
CA LEU A 205 27.69 21.74 16.95
C LEU A 205 28.42 20.45 17.38
N PRO A 206 27.69 19.38 17.74
CA PRO A 206 28.32 18.08 17.97
C PRO A 206 28.86 17.53 16.67
N ASN A 207 30.00 16.86 16.74
CA ASN A 207 30.58 16.13 15.62
C ASN A 207 29.81 14.81 15.37
N PRO A 208 30.11 14.05 14.29
CA PRO A 208 29.41 12.81 13.97
C PRO A 208 29.52 11.74 15.07
N SER A 209 30.69 11.60 15.70
CA SER A 209 30.90 10.64 16.80
C SER A 209 30.06 11.01 18.02
N GLU A 210 30.02 12.29 18.40
CA GLU A 210 29.25 12.76 19.55
C GLU A 210 27.74 12.59 19.35
N SER A 211 27.28 12.78 18.11
CA SER A 211 25.88 12.51 17.73
C SER A 211 25.57 11.01 17.78
N GLU A 212 26.50 10.17 17.33
CA GLU A 212 26.38 8.71 17.41
C GLU A 212 26.39 8.21 18.85
N ASP A 213 27.22 8.79 19.73
CA ASP A 213 27.26 8.43 21.16
C ASP A 213 25.93 8.76 21.86
N MET A 214 25.28 9.86 21.48
CA MET A 214 23.93 10.18 21.93
C MET A 214 22.91 9.13 21.47
N LEU A 215 22.94 8.74 20.19
CA LEU A 215 22.05 7.71 19.65
C LEU A 215 22.32 6.32 20.24
N ARG A 216 23.58 5.99 20.53
CA ARG A 216 23.99 4.75 21.21
C ARG A 216 23.48 4.71 22.65
N SER A 217 23.40 5.86 23.30
CA SER A 217 22.82 5.97 24.65
C SER A 217 21.29 5.90 24.61
N PHE A 218 20.67 6.49 23.58
CA PHE A 218 19.21 6.58 23.46
C PHE A 218 18.55 5.29 22.93
N ASN A 219 18.99 4.77 21.77
CA ASN A 219 18.29 3.71 21.04
C ASN A 219 18.06 2.43 21.85
N PRO A 220 19.05 1.91 22.61
CA PRO A 220 18.86 0.70 23.43
C PRO A 220 17.92 0.90 24.61
N ASN A 221 17.67 2.14 25.02
CA ASN A 221 16.84 2.48 26.19
C ASN A 221 15.45 3.00 25.83
N LYS A 222 15.08 3.03 24.54
CA LYS A 222 13.80 3.56 24.06
C LYS A 222 12.59 2.95 24.73
N ASP A 223 12.63 1.66 25.05
CA ASP A 223 11.55 0.94 25.73
C ASP A 223 11.28 1.45 27.15
N ARG A 224 12.29 2.09 27.76
CA ARG A 224 12.25 2.64 29.11
C ARG A 224 12.09 4.16 29.12
N LEU A 225 12.30 4.86 28.02
CA LEU A 225 12.23 6.33 27.94
C LEU A 225 10.86 6.80 27.44
N GLY A 226 10.59 8.10 27.54
CA GLY A 226 9.36 8.69 27.01
C GLY A 226 8.22 8.81 28.04
N PRO A 227 6.99 9.13 27.60
CA PRO A 227 5.93 9.54 28.51
C PRO A 227 5.61 8.47 29.55
N HIS A 228 5.40 8.91 30.80
CA HIS A 228 5.10 8.07 31.97
C HIS A 228 6.25 7.16 32.41
N ARG A 229 7.50 7.49 32.08
CA ARG A 229 8.70 6.76 32.52
C ARG A 229 9.70 7.67 33.23
N SER A 230 9.90 7.45 34.53
CA SER A 230 10.91 8.18 35.30
C SER A 230 12.28 7.49 35.25
N ASN A 231 13.09 7.82 34.25
CA ASN A 231 14.48 7.33 34.17
C ASN A 231 15.53 8.41 34.49
N GLY A 232 15.08 9.61 34.84
CA GLY A 232 15.97 10.75 34.99
C GLY A 232 16.53 11.23 33.64
N PRO A 233 17.47 12.18 33.68
CA PRO A 233 18.04 12.77 32.48
C PRO A 233 18.91 11.78 31.71
N LEU A 234 18.84 11.85 30.37
CA LEU A 234 19.70 11.08 29.49
C LEU A 234 20.95 11.88 29.14
N SER A 235 22.13 11.24 29.24
CA SER A 235 23.39 11.81 28.80
C SER A 235 24.05 10.90 27.77
N PRO A 236 24.74 11.47 26.75
CA PRO A 236 25.61 10.68 25.89
C PRO A 236 26.76 10.07 26.69
N ASP A 237 27.20 8.88 26.26
CA ASP A 237 28.49 8.34 26.67
C ASP A 237 29.60 9.37 26.44
N GLY A 238 30.45 9.57 27.45
CA GLY A 238 31.54 10.56 27.40
C GLY A 238 31.14 12.02 27.66
N HIS A 239 29.84 12.36 27.71
CA HIS A 239 29.36 13.75 27.87
C HIS A 239 28.33 13.90 29.00
N ARG A 240 28.71 13.51 30.23
CA ARG A 240 27.81 13.52 31.42
C ARG A 240 27.30 14.91 31.82
N ASP A 241 27.97 15.96 31.39
CA ASP A 241 27.60 17.35 31.68
C ASP A 241 26.50 17.88 30.75
N ILE A 242 26.21 17.16 29.66
CA ILE A 242 25.15 17.48 28.70
C ILE A 242 24.03 16.48 28.93
N LYS A 243 22.89 16.99 29.40
CA LYS A 243 21.74 16.20 29.84
C LYS A 243 20.52 16.63 29.05
N LEU A 244 19.80 15.65 28.49
CA LEU A 244 18.44 15.83 28.02
C LEU A 244 17.48 15.51 29.17
N LEU A 245 16.57 16.43 29.46
CA LEU A 245 15.57 16.23 30.49
C LEU A 245 14.47 15.29 29.98
N GLU A 246 13.71 14.72 30.91
CA GLU A 246 12.59 13.81 30.56
C GLU A 246 11.54 14.53 29.70
N GLU A 247 11.24 15.79 30.02
CA GLU A 247 10.31 16.65 29.27
C GLU A 247 10.74 16.81 27.80
N ASP A 248 12.04 17.01 27.55
CA ASP A 248 12.58 17.12 26.20
C ASP A 248 12.39 15.82 25.39
N ILE A 249 12.64 14.67 26.03
CA ILE A 249 12.50 13.36 25.39
C ILE A 249 11.03 13.07 25.09
N ASN A 250 10.13 13.49 25.98
CA ASN A 250 8.68 13.37 25.81
C ASN A 250 8.19 14.23 24.66
N ASP A 251 8.63 15.49 24.56
CA ASP A 251 8.29 16.36 23.44
C ASP A 251 8.77 15.78 22.10
N CYS A 252 9.98 15.21 22.07
CA CYS A 252 10.48 14.49 20.89
C CYS A 252 9.65 13.24 20.57
N PHE A 253 9.15 12.52 21.60
CA PHE A 253 8.28 11.36 21.43
C PHE A 253 6.95 11.77 20.79
N GLU A 254 6.29 12.80 21.33
CA GLU A 254 5.02 13.30 20.80
C GLU A 254 5.18 13.73 19.34
N ARG A 255 6.23 14.51 19.04
CA ARG A 255 6.50 14.93 17.66
C ARG A 255 6.77 13.77 16.72
N GLY A 256 7.50 12.75 17.16
CA GLY A 256 7.87 11.60 16.33
C GLY A 256 6.73 10.62 16.07
N LEU A 257 5.74 10.55 16.96
CA LEU A 257 4.66 9.57 16.90
C LEU A 257 3.25 10.16 16.67
N ARG A 258 3.08 11.50 16.69
CA ARG A 258 1.78 12.15 16.54
C ARG A 258 1.00 11.64 15.32
N GLU A 259 1.59 11.77 14.14
CA GLU A 259 0.91 11.49 12.87
C GLU A 259 0.48 10.02 12.77
N VAL A 260 1.36 9.09 13.16
CA VAL A 260 1.05 7.65 13.13
C VAL A 260 -0.02 7.24 14.15
N LEU A 261 -0.07 7.89 15.32
CA LEU A 261 -1.09 7.64 16.34
C LEU A 261 -2.44 8.27 15.95
N GLU A 262 -2.43 9.42 15.30
CA GLU A 262 -3.65 10.06 14.76
C GLU A 262 -4.26 9.22 13.63
N GLU A 263 -3.45 8.70 12.71
CA GLU A 263 -3.94 7.81 11.66
C GLU A 263 -4.48 6.50 12.24
N ALA A 264 -3.80 5.91 13.24
CA ALA A 264 -4.31 4.72 13.93
C ALA A 264 -5.67 4.99 14.60
N ARG A 265 -5.83 6.13 15.30
CA ARG A 265 -7.11 6.53 15.89
C ARG A 265 -8.21 6.62 14.83
N ARG A 266 -7.94 7.32 13.72
CA ARG A 266 -8.90 7.48 12.62
C ARG A 266 -9.36 6.13 12.06
N GLN A 267 -8.46 5.17 11.94
CA GLN A 267 -8.77 3.86 11.38
C GLN A 267 -9.49 2.95 12.37
N ILE A 268 -9.19 3.06 13.67
CA ILE A 268 -9.97 2.47 14.75
C ILE A 268 -11.42 3.00 14.72
N GLU A 269 -11.60 4.31 14.53
CA GLU A 269 -12.94 4.92 14.38
C GLU A 269 -13.66 4.43 13.11
N VAL A 270 -12.97 4.21 11.99
CA VAL A 270 -13.55 3.62 10.78
C VAL A 270 -14.11 2.23 11.09
N VAL A 271 -13.31 1.32 11.65
CA VAL A 271 -13.79 -0.05 11.92
C VAL A 271 -14.85 -0.12 13.01
N SER A 272 -14.86 0.83 13.95
CA SER A 272 -15.91 0.91 14.99
C SER A 272 -17.29 1.30 14.44
N ARG A 273 -17.34 1.96 13.28
CA ARG A 273 -18.58 2.40 12.64
C ARG A 273 -19.16 1.38 11.67
N MET A 274 -18.43 0.31 11.36
CA MET A 274 -18.90 -0.75 10.48
C MET A 274 -20.10 -1.46 11.11
N GLN A 275 -21.14 -1.71 10.31
CA GLN A 275 -22.43 -2.20 10.77
C GLN A 275 -22.66 -3.65 10.34
N GLY A 276 -23.35 -4.41 11.21
CA GLY A 276 -23.81 -5.75 10.90
C GLY A 276 -24.24 -6.50 12.15
N PRO A 277 -25.26 -7.37 12.08
CA PRO A 277 -25.85 -8.04 13.25
C PRO A 277 -24.83 -8.85 14.07
N ASP A 278 -23.73 -9.28 13.46
CA ASP A 278 -22.67 -10.07 14.09
C ASP A 278 -21.25 -9.55 13.80
N LEU A 279 -21.10 -8.31 13.32
CA LEU A 279 -19.78 -7.78 12.94
C LEU A 279 -18.98 -7.47 14.22
N LYS A 280 -17.94 -8.28 14.46
CA LYS A 280 -17.02 -8.11 15.60
C LYS A 280 -15.65 -7.67 15.12
N PRO A 281 -15.32 -6.35 15.20
CA PRO A 281 -14.01 -5.89 14.81
C PRO A 281 -12.94 -6.31 15.84
N MET A 282 -11.71 -6.52 15.37
CA MET A 282 -10.52 -6.75 16.18
C MET A 282 -9.39 -5.87 15.66
N VAL A 283 -8.59 -5.32 16.56
CA VAL A 283 -7.35 -4.61 16.21
C VAL A 283 -6.14 -5.52 16.45
N ILE A 284 -5.31 -5.71 15.44
CA ILE A 284 -4.02 -6.42 15.53
C ILE A 284 -2.89 -5.42 15.36
N VAL A 285 -1.99 -5.39 16.32
CA VAL A 285 -0.86 -4.47 16.36
C VAL A 285 0.46 -5.23 16.31
N SER A 286 1.34 -4.83 15.40
CA SER A 286 2.70 -5.32 15.20
C SER A 286 3.68 -4.15 15.15
N GLY A 287 4.97 -4.47 15.14
CA GLY A 287 6.04 -3.55 14.78
C GLY A 287 6.90 -3.15 15.97
N GLY A 288 8.15 -2.80 15.70
CA GLY A 288 9.12 -2.48 16.75
C GLY A 288 8.70 -1.28 17.60
N THR A 289 8.07 -0.27 17.00
CA THR A 289 7.60 0.93 17.73
C THR A 289 6.40 0.61 18.62
N ALA A 290 5.52 -0.33 18.23
CA ALA A 290 4.39 -0.77 19.06
C ALA A 290 4.81 -1.56 20.31
N ARG A 291 6.08 -1.97 20.45
CA ARG A 291 6.59 -2.57 21.69
C ARG A 291 6.61 -1.57 22.85
N HIS A 292 6.66 -0.28 22.53
CA HIS A 292 6.70 0.78 23.53
C HIS A 292 5.41 0.85 24.35
N SER A 293 5.54 0.76 25.68
CA SER A 293 4.39 0.70 26.60
C SER A 293 3.38 1.85 26.46
N CYS A 294 3.84 3.09 26.25
CA CYS A 294 2.95 4.24 26.03
C CYS A 294 2.14 4.09 24.73
N VAL A 295 2.74 3.57 23.66
CA VAL A 295 2.03 3.29 22.40
C VAL A 295 0.95 2.23 22.63
N LYS A 296 1.29 1.15 23.34
CA LYS A 296 0.31 0.11 23.70
C LYS A 296 -0.86 0.65 24.50
N ALA A 297 -0.57 1.47 25.53
CA ALA A 297 -1.60 2.08 26.37
C ALA A 297 -2.54 2.96 25.54
N ARG A 298 -1.99 3.87 24.72
CA ARG A 298 -2.78 4.74 23.85
C ARG A 298 -3.66 3.97 22.86
N LEU A 299 -3.14 2.92 22.23
CA LEU A 299 -3.93 2.10 21.31
C LEU A 299 -5.05 1.35 22.02
N LYS A 300 -4.81 0.86 23.25
CA LYS A 300 -5.87 0.27 24.09
C LYS A 300 -6.94 1.31 24.43
N ASP A 301 -6.54 2.50 24.86
CA ASP A 301 -7.47 3.58 25.20
C ASP A 301 -8.31 4.01 23.99
N MET A 302 -7.70 4.11 22.80
CA MET A 302 -8.41 4.39 21.54
C MET A 302 -9.44 3.30 21.21
N CYS A 303 -9.07 2.02 21.34
CA CYS A 303 -10.01 0.91 21.09
C CYS A 303 -11.17 0.94 22.08
N ASN A 304 -10.87 1.12 23.38
CA ASN A 304 -11.88 1.19 24.43
C ASN A 304 -12.85 2.36 24.21
N ALA A 305 -12.33 3.54 23.85
CA ALA A 305 -13.14 4.72 23.56
C ALA A 305 -14.06 4.52 22.35
N SER A 306 -13.64 3.72 21.37
CA SER A 306 -14.42 3.36 20.18
C SER A 306 -15.26 2.09 20.36
N GLY A 307 -15.33 1.52 21.57
CA GLY A 307 -16.12 0.31 21.86
C GLY A 307 -15.57 -0.98 21.25
N ILE A 308 -14.31 -1.00 20.80
CA ILE A 308 -13.65 -2.21 20.31
C ILE A 308 -13.09 -2.98 21.49
N GLU A 309 -13.72 -4.11 21.80
CA GLU A 309 -13.38 -4.93 22.98
C GLU A 309 -12.01 -5.61 22.88
N ARG A 310 -11.53 -5.87 21.65
CA ARG A 310 -10.37 -6.74 21.44
C ARG A 310 -9.27 -6.11 20.60
N ILE A 311 -8.13 -5.94 21.27
CA ILE A 311 -6.85 -5.54 20.68
C ILE A 311 -5.79 -6.59 21.04
N ILE A 312 -4.98 -6.95 20.05
CA ILE A 312 -3.92 -7.96 20.18
C ILE A 312 -2.58 -7.35 19.78
N PHE A 313 -1.56 -7.54 20.61
CA PHE A 313 -0.18 -7.20 20.28
C PHE A 313 0.55 -8.48 19.87
N VAL A 314 0.91 -8.58 18.58
CA VAL A 314 1.47 -9.79 17.96
C VAL A 314 2.69 -10.30 18.72
N ASP A 315 3.58 -9.40 19.13
CA ASP A 315 4.82 -9.74 19.84
C ASP A 315 4.58 -10.31 21.26
N GLU A 316 3.37 -10.18 21.82
CA GLU A 316 3.02 -10.72 23.14
C GLU A 316 2.40 -12.12 23.06
N ILE A 317 1.77 -12.46 21.92
CA ILE A 317 0.95 -13.68 21.80
C ILE A 317 1.45 -14.67 20.74
N CYS A 318 2.12 -14.18 19.70
CA CYS A 318 2.58 -15.00 18.59
C CYS A 318 4.06 -15.32 18.78
N ASN A 319 4.37 -16.59 18.99
CA ASN A 319 5.75 -17.06 18.94
C ASN A 319 6.21 -17.18 17.48
N ILE A 320 6.45 -16.04 16.83
CA ILE A 320 6.92 -15.99 15.45
C ILE A 320 8.42 -16.29 15.44
N ARG A 321 8.78 -17.51 15.06
CA ARG A 321 10.18 -17.90 14.85
C ARG A 321 10.82 -16.91 13.87
N CYS A 322 11.94 -16.29 14.26
CA CYS A 322 12.60 -15.22 13.50
C CYS A 322 11.67 -14.04 13.15
N SER A 323 11.22 -13.29 14.17
CA SER A 323 10.34 -12.12 14.01
C SER A 323 10.84 -11.09 12.99
N SER A 324 12.14 -11.02 12.67
CA SER A 324 12.70 -10.14 11.65
C SER A 324 12.35 -10.57 10.21
N GLY A 325 12.17 -11.87 9.96
CA GLY A 325 11.87 -12.42 8.63
C GLY A 325 10.38 -12.58 8.34
N LYS A 326 9.48 -12.18 9.25
CA LYS A 326 8.04 -12.41 9.13
C LYS A 326 7.43 -11.75 7.89
N ILE A 327 7.84 -10.53 7.57
CA ILE A 327 7.32 -9.83 6.39
C ILE A 327 7.74 -10.56 5.11
N ALA A 328 9.01 -10.95 5.00
CA ALA A 328 9.52 -11.71 3.85
C ALA A 328 8.80 -13.06 3.66
N ARG A 329 8.49 -13.78 4.75
CA ARG A 329 7.65 -15.00 4.67
C ARG A 329 6.23 -14.69 4.17
N GLY A 330 5.65 -13.59 4.63
CA GLY A 330 4.34 -13.12 4.24
C GLY A 330 4.24 -12.82 2.75
N VAL A 331 5.24 -12.11 2.25
CA VAL A 331 5.46 -11.87 0.82
C VAL A 331 5.52 -13.19 0.04
N ALA A 332 6.27 -14.18 0.54
CA ALA A 332 6.37 -15.48 -0.10
C ALA A 332 5.02 -16.22 -0.14
N TYR A 333 4.25 -16.20 0.96
CA TYR A 333 2.90 -16.77 0.99
C TYR A 333 1.97 -16.08 -0.01
N ALA A 334 1.95 -14.74 -0.05
CA ALA A 334 1.16 -13.96 -0.98
C ALA A 334 1.50 -14.29 -2.45
N ALA A 335 2.80 -14.36 -2.77
CA ALA A 335 3.27 -14.66 -4.12
C ALA A 335 2.96 -16.10 -4.56
N SER A 336 3.00 -17.05 -3.63
CA SER A 336 2.74 -18.47 -3.91
C SER A 336 1.28 -18.81 -4.16
N ASN A 337 0.33 -17.99 -3.66
CA ASN A 337 -1.09 -18.35 -3.60
C ASN A 337 -1.92 -17.72 -4.74
N ARG A 338 -1.43 -17.82 -5.97
CA ARG A 338 -2.15 -17.31 -7.15
C ARG A 338 -3.25 -18.27 -7.57
N ILE A 339 -4.45 -17.74 -7.76
CA ILE A 339 -5.60 -18.47 -8.30
C ILE A 339 -6.04 -17.86 -9.63
N THR A 340 -6.80 -18.63 -10.39
CA THR A 340 -7.48 -18.21 -11.62
C THR A 340 -8.82 -17.53 -11.32
N LEU A 341 -9.37 -16.83 -12.32
CA LEU A 341 -10.65 -16.13 -12.18
C LEU A 341 -11.78 -17.13 -11.97
N GLU A 342 -11.68 -18.29 -12.62
CA GLU A 342 -12.62 -19.38 -12.44
C GLU A 342 -12.59 -19.90 -10.99
N GLU A 343 -11.41 -20.20 -10.45
CA GLU A 343 -11.24 -20.63 -9.06
C GLU A 343 -11.75 -19.57 -8.06
N PHE A 344 -11.58 -18.29 -8.37
CA PHE A 344 -12.10 -17.18 -7.56
C PHE A 344 -13.63 -17.16 -7.48
N PHE A 345 -14.33 -17.47 -8.57
CA PHE A 345 -15.79 -17.59 -8.53
C PHE A 345 -16.24 -18.95 -7.95
N GLN A 346 -15.49 -20.03 -8.18
CA GLN A 346 -15.76 -21.35 -7.60
C GLN A 346 -15.70 -21.35 -6.07
N ARG A 347 -14.83 -20.54 -5.45
CA ARG A 347 -14.80 -20.34 -3.99
C ARG A 347 -15.95 -19.46 -3.46
N GLY A 348 -16.88 -19.04 -4.31
CA GLY A 348 -18.11 -18.37 -3.91
C GLY A 348 -18.07 -16.84 -4.00
N ALA A 349 -17.23 -16.27 -4.87
CA ALA A 349 -17.24 -14.83 -5.08
C ALA A 349 -18.57 -14.33 -5.62
N ALA A 350 -19.01 -13.19 -5.09
CA ALA A 350 -20.23 -12.52 -5.50
C ALA A 350 -19.98 -11.04 -5.76
N ILE A 351 -20.66 -10.51 -6.78
CA ILE A 351 -20.61 -9.11 -7.18
C ILE A 351 -21.97 -8.45 -6.93
N GLY A 352 -21.90 -7.25 -6.37
CA GLY A 352 -23.03 -6.37 -6.13
C GLY A 352 -22.76 -4.96 -6.61
N LEU A 353 -23.76 -4.10 -6.45
CA LEU A 353 -23.63 -2.69 -6.80
C LEU A 353 -24.10 -1.80 -5.64
N GLN A 354 -23.33 -0.76 -5.38
CA GLN A 354 -23.57 0.22 -4.35
C GLN A 354 -23.77 1.60 -4.96
N ARG A 355 -24.71 2.34 -4.40
CA ARG A 355 -25.08 3.69 -4.81
C ARG A 355 -24.70 4.67 -3.71
N LYS A 356 -24.23 5.85 -4.09
CA LYS A 356 -24.09 7.00 -3.20
C LYS A 356 -25.06 8.09 -3.65
N ARG A 357 -26.00 8.46 -2.79
CA ARG A 357 -26.96 9.52 -3.07
C ARG A 357 -26.25 10.86 -2.84
N LEU A 358 -26.22 11.72 -3.86
CA LEU A 358 -25.76 13.10 -3.65
C LEU A 358 -26.89 13.92 -3.02
N PRO A 359 -26.58 14.84 -2.09
CA PRO A 359 -27.59 15.60 -1.36
C PRO A 359 -28.46 16.42 -2.32
N THR A 360 -29.77 16.35 -2.11
CA THR A 360 -30.72 17.19 -2.84
C THR A 360 -30.74 18.60 -2.22
N ARG A 361 -31.08 19.64 -3.00
CA ARG A 361 -31.18 21.03 -2.50
C ARG A 361 -32.00 21.10 -1.20
N GLY A 362 -31.33 21.39 -0.07
CA GLY A 362 -31.95 21.50 1.26
C GLY A 362 -31.50 20.45 2.28
N GLN A 363 -30.77 19.41 1.87
CA GLN A 363 -30.18 18.42 2.77
C GLN A 363 -28.71 18.77 3.10
N THR A 364 -28.30 18.55 4.34
CA THR A 364 -26.93 18.81 4.84
C THR A 364 -25.93 17.83 4.24
N ASN A 365 -24.65 18.24 4.13
CA ASN A 365 -23.54 17.42 3.61
C ASN A 365 -23.31 16.08 4.36
N SER A 366 -23.98 15.85 5.50
CA SER A 366 -23.92 14.64 6.30
C SER A 366 -24.53 13.39 5.64
N GLU A 367 -25.19 13.52 4.48
CA GLU A 367 -25.79 12.39 3.74
C GLU A 367 -24.92 11.91 2.55
N GLN A 368 -23.68 12.38 2.41
CA GLN A 368 -22.74 11.91 1.38
C GLN A 368 -22.08 10.56 1.72
N GLU A 369 -22.84 9.62 2.28
CA GLU A 369 -22.34 8.28 2.57
C GLU A 369 -22.82 7.32 1.48
N TRP A 370 -21.98 6.32 1.17
CA TRP A 370 -22.42 5.24 0.30
C TRP A 370 -23.61 4.55 0.96
N ASP A 371 -24.71 4.35 0.24
CA ASP A 371 -25.91 3.73 0.80
C ASP A 371 -25.53 2.38 1.41
N ASN A 372 -25.89 2.19 2.69
CA ASN A 372 -25.66 0.94 3.41
C ASN A 372 -26.61 -0.18 2.96
N PHE A 373 -27.64 0.17 2.17
CA PHE A 373 -28.60 -0.77 1.63
C PHE A 373 -28.33 -1.01 0.15
N THR A 374 -27.89 -2.23 -0.17
CA THR A 374 -28.12 -2.78 -1.49
C THR A 374 -29.61 -3.14 -1.55
N GLU A 375 -30.49 -2.19 -1.91
CA GLU A 375 -31.96 -2.42 -2.07
C GLU A 375 -32.28 -3.60 -2.99
N HIS A 376 -31.28 -4.06 -3.74
CA HIS A 376 -31.27 -5.23 -4.58
C HIS A 376 -29.97 -5.99 -4.21
N GLY A 377 -30.02 -7.30 -3.94
CA GLY A 377 -28.90 -8.06 -3.34
C GLY A 377 -27.69 -8.40 -4.25
N CYS A 378 -26.98 -9.50 -4.00
CA CYS A 378 -26.05 -10.14 -4.92
C CYS A 378 -26.73 -10.40 -6.27
N PHE A 379 -26.10 -9.97 -7.38
CA PHE A 379 -26.66 -10.17 -8.73
C PHE A 379 -25.81 -11.04 -9.62
N PHE A 380 -24.54 -11.22 -9.26
CA PHE A 380 -23.67 -12.10 -10.01
C PHE A 380 -22.84 -12.99 -9.08
N SER A 381 -22.98 -14.29 -9.29
CA SER A 381 -22.22 -15.38 -8.71
C SER A 381 -22.37 -16.59 -9.64
N LEU A 382 -21.65 -17.69 -9.38
CA LEU A 382 -21.86 -18.91 -10.19
C LEU A 382 -23.28 -19.47 -10.08
N LYS A 383 -23.99 -19.21 -8.96
CA LYS A 383 -25.35 -19.73 -8.74
C LYS A 383 -26.45 -18.73 -9.11
N ASP A 384 -26.10 -17.47 -9.36
CA ASP A 384 -27.06 -16.41 -9.65
C ASP A 384 -26.49 -15.43 -10.69
N THR A 385 -27.05 -15.44 -11.90
CA THR A 385 -26.61 -14.63 -13.05
C THR A 385 -27.70 -13.67 -13.53
N ARG A 386 -28.53 -13.17 -12.61
CA ARG A 386 -29.66 -12.31 -12.95
C ARG A 386 -29.20 -10.91 -13.39
N PRO A 387 -29.80 -10.33 -14.44
CA PRO A 387 -29.54 -8.96 -14.80
C PRO A 387 -30.06 -8.03 -13.70
N TRP A 388 -29.26 -7.03 -13.35
CA TRP A 388 -29.65 -6.03 -12.37
C TRP A 388 -30.35 -4.86 -13.04
N LEU A 389 -31.59 -4.58 -12.63
CA LEU A 389 -32.43 -3.53 -13.20
C LEU A 389 -32.64 -2.41 -12.17
N PHE A 390 -32.30 -1.17 -12.53
CA PHE A 390 -32.47 -0.02 -11.66
C PHE A 390 -32.71 1.26 -12.45
N GLN A 391 -33.17 2.30 -11.76
CA GLN A 391 -33.35 3.62 -12.32
C GLN A 391 -32.21 4.53 -11.83
N ALA A 392 -31.37 5.00 -12.75
CA ALA A 392 -30.37 6.03 -12.42
C ALA A 392 -31.00 7.41 -12.60
N THR A 393 -30.72 8.34 -11.68
CA THR A 393 -31.25 9.70 -11.73
C THR A 393 -30.41 10.66 -12.58
N GLY A 394 -29.14 10.30 -12.85
CA GLY A 394 -28.17 11.21 -13.45
C GLY A 394 -27.28 11.94 -12.43
N ASN A 395 -27.62 11.90 -11.14
CA ASN A 395 -26.90 12.64 -10.09
C ASN A 395 -26.29 11.73 -9.01
N ASP A 396 -26.57 10.43 -9.04
CA ASP A 396 -25.99 9.50 -8.08
C ASP A 396 -24.69 8.92 -8.61
N GLU A 397 -23.81 8.57 -7.68
CA GLU A 397 -22.55 7.90 -7.96
C GLU A 397 -22.69 6.39 -7.69
N TYR A 398 -22.09 5.56 -8.54
CA TYR A 398 -22.24 4.11 -8.49
C TYR A 398 -20.88 3.42 -8.45
N ARG A 399 -20.79 2.29 -7.75
CA ARG A 399 -19.63 1.40 -7.76
C ARG A 399 -20.05 -0.06 -7.67
N ILE A 400 -19.30 -0.93 -8.32
CA ILE A 400 -19.41 -2.37 -8.19
C ILE A 400 -18.55 -2.80 -7.01
N ILE A 401 -19.11 -3.65 -6.16
CA ILE A 401 -18.47 -4.20 -4.97
C ILE A 401 -18.42 -5.71 -5.05
N CYS A 402 -17.45 -6.34 -4.39
CA CYS A 402 -17.27 -7.80 -4.44
C CYS A 402 -17.00 -8.38 -3.04
N HIS A 403 -17.58 -9.55 -2.78
CA HIS A 403 -17.28 -10.38 -1.62
C HIS A 403 -16.72 -11.73 -2.12
N PRO A 404 -15.41 -12.01 -1.96
CA PRO A 404 -14.77 -13.18 -2.56
C PRO A 404 -15.26 -14.56 -2.08
N PHE A 405 -15.95 -14.62 -0.94
CA PHE A 405 -16.40 -15.85 -0.30
C PHE A 405 -17.89 -15.79 0.12
N PHE A 406 -18.73 -15.11 -0.65
CA PHE A 406 -20.13 -14.86 -0.28
C PHE A 406 -20.91 -16.17 -0.14
N GLU A 407 -20.80 -17.06 -1.12
CA GLU A 407 -21.52 -18.33 -1.14
C GLU A 407 -20.87 -19.44 -0.31
N ALA A 408 -19.66 -19.21 0.21
CA ALA A 408 -18.96 -20.18 1.05
C ALA A 408 -19.52 -20.23 2.49
N ARG A 409 -20.43 -19.31 2.85
CA ARG A 409 -21.09 -19.28 4.16
C ARG A 409 -22.30 -20.22 4.16
N GLN A 410 -22.29 -21.23 5.04
CA GLN A 410 -23.45 -22.09 5.27
C GLN A 410 -24.64 -21.29 5.85
N GLY A 411 -25.85 -21.64 5.43
CA GLY A 411 -27.10 -21.17 6.06
C GLY A 411 -27.55 -19.75 5.72
N VAL A 412 -26.81 -19.02 4.88
CA VAL A 412 -27.18 -17.66 4.49
C VAL A 412 -28.28 -17.72 3.43
N THR A 413 -29.54 -17.54 3.85
CA THR A 413 -30.67 -17.22 2.97
C THR A 413 -30.64 -15.77 2.48
N GLU A 414 -29.74 -14.95 3.04
CA GLU A 414 -29.58 -13.56 2.65
C GLU A 414 -29.06 -13.49 1.21
N ARG A 415 -29.88 -12.91 0.35
CA ARG A 415 -29.45 -12.55 -1.00
C ARG A 415 -28.68 -11.24 -1.00
N THR A 416 -28.52 -10.55 0.12
CA THR A 416 -27.95 -9.20 0.20
C THR A 416 -26.48 -9.22 0.57
N LEU A 417 -25.66 -8.45 -0.15
CA LEU A 417 -24.26 -8.26 0.20
C LEU A 417 -24.15 -7.23 1.32
N ASN A 418 -23.46 -7.58 2.41
CA ASN A 418 -23.02 -6.59 3.39
C ASN A 418 -21.80 -5.84 2.83
N PHE A 419 -21.99 -4.57 2.49
CA PHE A 419 -20.96 -3.73 1.86
C PHE A 419 -19.73 -3.50 2.77
N ASP A 420 -19.91 -3.52 4.09
CA ASP A 420 -18.80 -3.43 5.07
C ASP A 420 -17.90 -4.67 5.01
N LYS A 421 -18.34 -5.75 4.33
CA LYS A 421 -17.55 -6.94 4.04
C LYS A 421 -17.19 -7.05 2.56
N CYS A 422 -17.38 -6.00 1.77
CA CYS A 422 -17.03 -6.00 0.35
C CYS A 422 -15.86 -5.07 0.07
N TYR A 423 -15.07 -5.40 -0.94
CA TYR A 423 -14.08 -4.47 -1.50
C TYR A 423 -14.63 -3.78 -2.74
N ASN A 424 -14.04 -2.63 -3.07
CA ASN A 424 -14.34 -1.90 -4.30
C ASN A 424 -13.81 -2.68 -5.50
N PHE A 425 -14.70 -3.16 -6.35
CA PHE A 425 -14.33 -3.95 -7.52
C PHE A 425 -14.13 -3.07 -8.76
N LEU A 426 -15.06 -2.12 -9.00
CA LEU A 426 -14.97 -1.18 -10.12
C LEU A 426 -15.81 0.07 -9.83
N HIS A 427 -15.21 1.25 -9.90
CA HIS A 427 -15.92 2.52 -9.73
C HIS A 427 -16.60 2.95 -11.04
N LEU A 428 -17.92 3.13 -11.05
CA LEU A 428 -18.68 3.49 -12.27
C LEU A 428 -18.89 5.00 -12.43
N GLY A 429 -18.79 5.76 -11.34
CA GLY A 429 -19.07 7.19 -11.33
C GLY A 429 -20.56 7.51 -11.52
N GLU A 430 -20.84 8.68 -12.09
CA GLU A 430 -22.20 9.14 -12.38
C GLU A 430 -22.76 8.49 -13.64
N LEU A 431 -23.86 7.75 -13.50
CA LEU A 431 -24.56 7.14 -14.61
C LEU A 431 -25.63 8.09 -15.18
N ARG A 432 -25.72 8.20 -16.50
CA ARG A 432 -26.78 9.01 -17.16
C ARG A 432 -28.19 8.59 -16.70
N ASN A 433 -29.09 9.56 -16.56
CA ASN A 433 -30.50 9.32 -16.22
C ASN A 433 -31.19 8.34 -17.19
N GLY A 434 -31.77 7.26 -16.67
CA GLY A 434 -32.48 6.25 -17.44
C GLY A 434 -32.64 4.95 -16.67
N ARG A 435 -33.37 4.00 -17.28
CA ARG A 435 -33.47 2.64 -16.76
C ARG A 435 -32.26 1.85 -17.25
N TRP A 436 -31.50 1.32 -16.31
CA TRP A 436 -30.30 0.55 -16.57
C TRP A 436 -30.54 -0.93 -16.30
N GLN A 437 -29.87 -1.74 -17.11
CA GLN A 437 -29.69 -3.16 -16.93
C GLN A 437 -28.20 -3.45 -16.95
N ILE A 438 -27.67 -4.11 -15.92
CA ILE A 438 -26.27 -4.55 -15.87
C ILE A 438 -26.24 -6.08 -15.76
N THR A 439 -25.40 -6.71 -16.56
CA THR A 439 -25.20 -8.17 -16.56
C THR A 439 -23.70 -8.47 -16.53
N PHE A 440 -23.33 -9.49 -15.76
CA PHE A 440 -22.00 -10.09 -15.80
C PHE A 440 -22.10 -11.51 -16.34
N ALA A 441 -21.08 -11.96 -17.07
CA ALA A 441 -20.96 -13.36 -17.48
C ALA A 441 -19.49 -13.79 -17.53
N LEU A 442 -19.23 -15.04 -17.14
CA LEU A 442 -17.94 -15.67 -17.38
C LEU A 442 -17.93 -16.26 -18.79
N THR A 443 -16.92 -15.89 -19.56
CA THR A 443 -16.72 -16.40 -20.93
C THR A 443 -15.32 -16.95 -21.06
N THR A 444 -15.14 -18.01 -21.83
CA THR A 444 -13.81 -18.55 -22.13
C THR A 444 -13.34 -18.00 -23.47
N VAL A 445 -12.19 -17.31 -23.48
CA VAL A 445 -11.54 -16.81 -24.68
C VAL A 445 -10.14 -17.40 -24.73
N GLU A 446 -9.80 -18.09 -25.81
CA GLU A 446 -8.48 -18.74 -25.99
C GLU A 446 -8.07 -19.65 -24.81
N GLY A 447 -9.04 -20.29 -24.16
CA GLY A 447 -8.80 -21.18 -23.01
C GLY A 447 -8.64 -20.45 -21.67
N GLN A 448 -8.77 -19.13 -21.63
CA GLN A 448 -8.77 -18.33 -20.40
C GLN A 448 -10.18 -17.87 -20.04
N THR A 449 -10.54 -18.02 -18.76
CA THR A 449 -11.80 -17.53 -18.22
C THR A 449 -11.72 -16.03 -17.99
N MET A 450 -12.64 -15.29 -18.61
CA MET A 450 -12.73 -13.83 -18.58
C MET A 450 -14.08 -13.38 -18.03
N LEU A 451 -14.13 -12.21 -17.38
CA LEU A 451 -15.37 -11.59 -16.93
C LEU A 451 -15.85 -10.57 -17.96
N THR A 452 -17.03 -10.80 -18.52
CA THR A 452 -17.71 -9.85 -19.40
C THR A 452 -18.69 -9.00 -18.60
N PHE A 453 -18.74 -7.72 -18.94
CA PHE A 453 -19.61 -6.72 -18.37
C PHE A 453 -20.48 -6.12 -19.47
N GLU A 454 -21.79 -6.32 -19.36
CA GLU A 454 -22.77 -5.80 -20.30
C GLU A 454 -23.66 -4.78 -19.61
N THR A 455 -23.91 -3.66 -20.28
CA THR A 455 -24.89 -2.68 -19.85
C THR A 455 -25.88 -2.40 -20.95
N ARG A 456 -27.15 -2.24 -20.57
CA ARG A 456 -28.22 -1.81 -21.45
C ARG A 456 -28.98 -0.68 -20.79
N ARG A 457 -29.13 0.43 -21.49
CA ARG A 457 -29.76 1.66 -21.00
C ARG A 457 -30.94 2.00 -21.87
N ARG A 458 -32.10 2.21 -21.25
CA ARG A 458 -33.29 2.77 -21.89
C ARG A 458 -33.53 4.18 -21.37
N GLY A 459 -33.58 5.15 -22.28
CA GLY A 459 -33.91 6.54 -21.94
C GLY A 459 -35.29 6.65 -21.28
N TYR A 460 -35.51 7.71 -20.50
CA TYR A 460 -36.77 7.93 -19.77
C TYR A 460 -38.00 8.00 -20.69
N HIS A 461 -37.84 8.52 -21.91
CA HIS A 461 -38.90 8.57 -22.92
C HIS A 461 -38.96 7.32 -23.82
N GLY A 462 -38.12 6.31 -23.58
CA GLY A 462 -38.16 5.03 -24.29
C GLY A 462 -37.57 5.03 -25.71
N ASP A 463 -37.19 6.18 -26.25
CA ASP A 463 -36.78 6.35 -27.66
C ASP A 463 -35.34 5.95 -27.98
N THR A 464 -34.49 5.78 -26.96
CA THR A 464 -33.08 5.37 -27.15
C THR A 464 -32.73 4.19 -26.26
N GLU A 465 -32.23 3.14 -26.91
CA GLU A 465 -31.66 1.97 -26.28
C GLU A 465 -30.17 1.90 -26.63
N GLU A 466 -29.32 1.96 -25.61
CA GLU A 466 -27.86 1.90 -25.75
C GLU A 466 -27.40 0.61 -25.07
N THR A 467 -26.74 -0.29 -25.81
CA THR A 467 -26.15 -1.51 -25.27
C THR A 467 -24.64 -1.46 -25.46
N THR A 468 -23.89 -1.77 -24.41
CA THR A 468 -22.44 -1.91 -24.44
C THR A 468 -22.05 -3.23 -23.79
N SER A 469 -21.08 -3.93 -24.36
CA SER A 469 -20.52 -5.15 -23.81
C SER A 469 -19.01 -5.07 -23.93
N THR A 470 -18.31 -5.43 -22.85
CA THR A 470 -16.85 -5.40 -22.79
C THR A 470 -16.32 -6.53 -21.93
N THR A 471 -15.11 -6.98 -22.25
CA THR A 471 -14.37 -7.90 -21.40
C THR A 471 -13.51 -7.10 -20.44
N LEU A 472 -13.66 -7.36 -19.13
CA LEU A 472 -12.86 -6.70 -18.12
C LEU A 472 -11.46 -7.36 -18.06
N PRO A 473 -10.37 -6.60 -18.21
CA PRO A 473 -9.02 -7.12 -18.05
C PRO A 473 -8.78 -7.34 -16.55
N MET A 474 -8.91 -8.58 -16.09
CA MET A 474 -8.84 -8.92 -14.67
C MET A 474 -7.42 -9.36 -14.26
N PHE A 475 -6.98 -9.00 -13.06
CA PHE A 475 -5.79 -9.57 -12.44
C PHE A 475 -6.05 -9.97 -10.98
N PHE A 476 -5.32 -10.97 -10.51
CA PHE A 476 -5.36 -11.39 -9.11
C PHE A 476 -4.23 -10.71 -8.33
N ASP A 477 -4.59 -10.04 -7.24
CA ASP A 477 -3.61 -9.52 -6.28
C ASP A 477 -3.50 -10.48 -5.10
N GLY A 478 -2.35 -11.15 -5.03
CA GLY A 478 -2.05 -12.13 -3.99
C GLY A 478 -2.05 -11.56 -2.58
N GLY A 479 -1.66 -10.28 -2.39
CA GLY A 479 -1.56 -9.65 -1.07
C GLY A 479 -2.92 -9.30 -0.46
N THR A 480 -3.89 -8.96 -1.31
CA THR A 480 -5.27 -8.67 -0.90
C THR A 480 -6.18 -9.89 -0.98
N ASN A 481 -5.73 -10.94 -1.67
CA ASN A 481 -6.52 -12.12 -2.03
C ASN A 481 -7.79 -11.78 -2.84
N CYS A 482 -7.70 -10.74 -3.67
CA CYS A 482 -8.82 -10.19 -4.46
C CYS A 482 -8.50 -10.16 -5.96
N TYR A 483 -9.57 -10.15 -6.77
CA TYR A 483 -9.48 -9.85 -8.20
C TYR A 483 -9.87 -8.39 -8.46
N PHE A 484 -9.08 -7.70 -9.29
CA PHE A 484 -9.31 -6.32 -9.67
C PHE A 484 -9.36 -6.16 -11.19
N VAL A 485 -10.09 -5.13 -11.63
CA VAL A 485 -10.05 -4.68 -13.02
C VAL A 485 -8.76 -3.88 -13.21
N ASN A 486 -8.00 -4.20 -14.25
CA ASN A 486 -6.83 -3.46 -14.65
C ASN A 486 -7.26 -2.12 -15.29
N GLU A 487 -7.18 -1.03 -14.53
CA GLU A 487 -7.61 0.31 -14.98
C GLU A 487 -6.72 0.94 -16.06
N LYS A 488 -5.53 0.38 -16.37
CA LYS A 488 -4.74 0.86 -17.53
C LYS A 488 -5.29 0.31 -18.82
N ASP A 489 -5.70 -0.94 -18.79
CA ASP A 489 -6.27 -1.63 -19.95
C ASP A 489 -7.78 -1.37 -20.06
N PHE A 490 -8.37 -0.73 -19.04
CA PHE A 490 -9.79 -0.45 -18.97
C PHE A 490 -10.11 0.95 -18.46
N GLN A 491 -10.74 1.75 -19.31
CA GLN A 491 -11.31 3.03 -18.90
C GLN A 491 -12.81 2.94 -18.80
N VAL A 492 -13.38 3.25 -17.63
CA VAL A 492 -14.84 3.28 -17.40
C VAL A 492 -15.55 4.20 -18.41
N ALA A 493 -14.91 5.28 -18.84
CA ALA A 493 -15.44 6.17 -19.87
C ALA A 493 -15.74 5.45 -21.20
N SER A 494 -15.00 4.39 -21.53
CA SER A 494 -15.21 3.57 -22.74
C SER A 494 -16.57 2.86 -22.75
N LEU A 495 -17.16 2.64 -21.57
CA LEU A 495 -18.50 2.06 -21.44
C LEU A 495 -19.61 3.05 -21.84
N GLY A 496 -19.29 4.32 -22.10
CA GLY A 496 -20.26 5.35 -22.48
C GLY A 496 -21.23 5.76 -21.37
N LEU A 497 -20.94 5.38 -20.12
CA LEU A 497 -21.83 5.52 -18.97
C LEU A 497 -22.03 6.98 -18.49
N GLY A 498 -20.99 7.81 -18.65
CA GLY A 498 -20.94 9.15 -18.09
C GLY A 498 -21.81 10.18 -18.83
N PRO A 499 -22.19 11.29 -18.18
CA PRO A 499 -23.01 12.35 -18.79
C PRO A 499 -22.42 12.82 -20.13
N LYS A 500 -23.28 13.06 -21.13
CA LYS A 500 -22.81 13.62 -22.41
C LYS A 500 -22.09 14.94 -22.11
N PRO A 501 -20.89 15.20 -22.67
CA PRO A 501 -20.22 16.47 -22.46
C PRO A 501 -21.16 17.58 -22.92
N THR A 502 -21.67 18.35 -21.96
CA THR A 502 -22.52 19.49 -22.27
C THR A 502 -21.72 20.45 -23.13
N ARG A 503 -22.26 20.76 -24.32
CA ARG A 503 -21.72 21.76 -25.24
C ARG A 503 -21.58 23.06 -24.44
N LYS A 504 -20.35 23.42 -24.03
CA LYS A 504 -20.09 24.59 -23.18
C LYS A 504 -20.68 25.83 -23.85
N LYS A 505 -21.84 26.30 -23.39
CA LYS A 505 -22.24 27.70 -23.62
C LYS A 505 -21.18 28.54 -22.90
N ARG A 506 -20.42 29.33 -23.65
CA ARG A 506 -19.49 30.33 -23.12
C ARG A 506 -20.25 31.23 -22.14
N SER A 507 -20.06 31.02 -20.84
CA SER A 507 -20.38 32.02 -19.81
C SER A 507 -19.09 32.42 -19.11
N LYS A 508 -18.93 33.74 -18.96
CA LYS A 508 -17.78 34.42 -18.36
C LYS A 508 -17.64 34.06 -16.86
N THR A 509 -16.44 33.59 -16.50
CA THR A 509 -15.68 33.82 -15.26
C THR A 509 -16.35 33.62 -13.88
N ARG A 510 -15.81 32.68 -13.09
CA ARG A 510 -15.05 32.96 -11.84
C ARG A 510 -14.31 31.69 -11.39
N LYS A 511 -13.01 31.82 -11.14
CA LYS A 511 -12.14 30.76 -10.62
C LYS A 511 -12.47 30.50 -9.15
N PHE A 512 -12.80 29.27 -8.82
CA PHE A 512 -12.69 28.69 -7.48
C PHE A 512 -11.89 27.40 -7.63
N SER A 513 -10.81 27.28 -6.86
CA SER A 513 -9.94 26.12 -6.80
C SER A 513 -10.48 25.17 -5.73
N GLU A 514 -10.87 23.97 -6.14
CA GLU A 514 -11.10 22.84 -5.23
C GLU A 514 -10.18 21.68 -5.62
N THR A 515 -9.54 21.16 -4.60
CA THR A 515 -8.58 20.06 -4.58
C THR A 515 -9.30 18.72 -4.56
N ASN A 516 -9.09 17.90 -5.59
CA ASN A 516 -9.61 16.53 -5.66
C ASN A 516 -8.77 15.59 -4.78
N GLY A 517 -9.39 15.05 -3.73
CA GLY A 517 -8.92 13.87 -3.03
C GLY A 517 -9.31 12.61 -3.81
N LEU A 518 -8.36 12.07 -4.55
CA LEU A 518 -8.36 10.71 -5.08
C LEU A 518 -7.04 10.08 -4.61
N SER A 519 -7.12 8.97 -3.88
CA SER A 519 -5.95 8.19 -3.50
C SER A 519 -5.18 7.77 -4.76
N ALA A 520 -3.88 8.04 -4.78
CA ALA A 520 -3.00 7.74 -5.90
C ALA A 520 -2.73 6.23 -6.08
N TYR A 521 -3.19 5.40 -5.14
CA TYR A 521 -2.82 3.99 -5.05
C TYR A 521 -3.56 3.07 -6.05
N ASP A 522 -4.83 3.33 -6.35
CA ASP A 522 -5.61 2.46 -7.25
C ASP A 522 -5.33 2.72 -8.74
N LYS A 523 -4.90 3.93 -9.10
CA LYS A 523 -4.80 4.33 -10.52
C LYS A 523 -3.63 3.75 -11.30
N VAL A 524 -2.64 3.15 -10.64
CA VAL A 524 -1.34 2.95 -11.31
C VAL A 524 -0.78 1.52 -11.19
N ARG A 525 -1.27 0.63 -10.31
CA ARG A 525 -0.71 -0.74 -10.10
C ARG A 525 -0.77 -1.70 -11.29
N SER A 526 -1.42 -1.30 -12.38
CA SER A 526 -1.52 -2.04 -13.64
C SER A 526 -0.27 -2.03 -14.56
N ALA A 527 0.93 -1.65 -14.06
CA ALA A 527 2.14 -1.53 -14.91
C ALA A 527 2.97 -2.80 -15.11
N SER A 528 2.72 -3.89 -14.39
CA SER A 528 3.70 -4.98 -14.29
C SER A 528 3.22 -6.32 -14.87
N GLY A 529 2.50 -6.30 -15.99
CA GLY A 529 2.20 -7.52 -16.73
C GLY A 529 1.80 -7.23 -18.18
N CYS A 530 2.75 -7.32 -19.11
CA CYS A 530 2.41 -7.34 -20.53
C CYS A 530 3.12 -8.50 -21.23
N SER A 531 2.31 -9.51 -21.54
CA SER A 531 2.58 -10.54 -22.53
C SER A 531 2.46 -9.92 -23.93
N MET A 532 3.50 -10.03 -24.75
CA MET A 532 3.39 -9.80 -26.20
C MET A 532 3.64 -11.11 -26.96
N VAL A 533 2.61 -11.55 -27.69
CA VAL A 533 2.65 -12.67 -28.65
C VAL A 533 3.45 -12.25 -29.91
N PRO A 534 4.28 -13.13 -30.52
CA PRO A 534 5.20 -12.74 -31.58
C PRO A 534 4.54 -12.70 -32.96
N SER A 535 4.63 -11.57 -33.66
CA SER A 535 4.31 -11.51 -35.10
C SER A 535 5.50 -11.97 -35.96
N LYS A 536 5.27 -12.98 -36.80
CA LYS A 536 6.25 -13.56 -37.72
C LYS A 536 6.64 -12.64 -38.89
N LYS A 537 7.97 -12.55 -39.11
CA LYS A 537 8.74 -12.48 -40.37
C LYS A 537 8.19 -11.68 -41.56
N ILE A 538 8.96 -10.65 -41.97
CA ILE A 538 9.20 -10.33 -43.38
C ILE A 538 10.71 -10.24 -43.63
N LYS A 539 11.13 -10.85 -44.74
CA LYS A 539 12.52 -11.11 -45.17
C LYS A 539 13.22 -9.83 -45.67
N ALA A 540 14.54 -9.82 -45.46
CA ALA A 540 15.50 -8.96 -46.13
C ALA A 540 15.64 -9.30 -47.63
N SER A 541 15.92 -8.28 -48.43
CA SER A 541 16.61 -8.39 -49.72
C SER A 541 17.54 -7.20 -49.93
N GLU A 542 18.83 -7.54 -50.01
CA GLU A 542 19.98 -6.92 -50.70
C GLU A 542 19.83 -5.54 -51.37
N LEU A 543 20.85 -4.67 -51.24
CA LEU A 543 21.85 -4.45 -52.31
C LEU A 543 23.03 -3.52 -51.91
N LEU A 544 24.22 -4.07 -52.11
CA LEU A 544 25.44 -3.51 -52.71
C LEU A 544 26.20 -2.25 -52.17
N ILE A 545 27.42 -2.54 -51.69
CA ILE A 545 28.74 -2.15 -52.26
C ILE A 545 29.03 -0.63 -52.42
N ARG A 546 30.07 -0.09 -51.74
CA ARG A 546 31.48 0.00 -52.23
C ARG A 546 32.37 0.93 -51.37
N ARG A 547 33.60 0.45 -51.08
CA ARG A 547 34.90 1.15 -50.92
C ARG A 547 35.03 2.21 -49.80
N GLY A 548 36.07 2.21 -48.97
CA GLY A 548 37.27 1.37 -48.90
C GLY A 548 38.45 2.15 -48.31
N ARG A 549 39.32 1.42 -47.59
CA ARG A 549 40.75 1.68 -47.26
C ARG A 549 41.07 2.97 -46.48
N GLY A 550 41.85 2.95 -45.41
CA GLY A 550 42.60 1.87 -44.76
C GLY A 550 43.79 2.45 -43.97
N VAL A 551 44.51 1.54 -43.30
CA VAL A 551 45.93 1.64 -42.86
C VAL A 551 46.17 2.55 -41.65
N SER A 552 46.92 2.22 -40.60
CA SER A 552 47.48 1.01 -39.99
C SER A 552 48.14 1.43 -38.67
N ASP A 553 48.04 0.60 -37.64
CA ASP A 553 49.12 0.10 -36.77
C ASP A 553 50.26 0.98 -36.21
N ILE A 554 50.54 0.67 -34.94
CA ILE A 554 51.86 0.44 -34.29
C ILE A 554 52.48 1.54 -33.40
N ASP A 555 52.57 1.12 -32.12
CA ASP A 555 53.64 1.17 -31.12
C ASP A 555 54.13 2.45 -30.41
N SER A 556 54.19 2.23 -29.08
CA SER A 556 55.11 2.70 -28.03
C SER A 556 56.18 3.73 -28.38
N ASP A 557 56.29 4.76 -27.54
CA ASP A 557 57.37 4.81 -26.54
C ASP A 557 57.23 5.99 -25.55
N SER A 558 58.02 5.84 -24.51
CA SER A 558 58.26 6.55 -23.26
C SER A 558 58.58 8.05 -23.26
N GLU A 559 58.57 8.56 -22.01
CA GLU A 559 59.28 9.74 -21.43
C GLU A 559 58.48 11.03 -21.21
N GLY A 560 58.48 11.48 -19.94
CA GLY A 560 57.95 12.75 -19.47
C GLY A 560 57.45 12.70 -18.04
#